data_AF-A0A3B3QMU1-F1
#
_entry.id   AF-A0A3B3QMU1-F1
#
_cell.length_a   1.000
_cell.length_b   1.000
_cell.length_c   1.000
_cell.angle_alpha   90.00
_cell.angle_beta   90.00
_cell.angle_gamma   90.00
#
_symmetry.space_group_name_H-M   'P 1'
#
loop_
_entity.id
_entity.type
_entity.pdbx_description
1 polymer ?
#
loop_
_entity_poly.entity_id
_entity_poly.type
_entity_poly.pdbx_seq_one_letter_code
_entity_poly.pdbx_strand_id
1 'polypeptide(L)' 'MASSANSNPVPKLYRSVIEDVINDVRELFLDEGVDEQILQDLKTV' A
#
# COMPACT_ATOMS: atom_id res chain seq x y z
N MET A 1 6.91 35.74 -3.42
CA MET A 1 6.30 35.05 -4.57
C MET A 1 6.18 33.59 -4.19
N ALA A 2 4.96 33.08 -4.02
CA ALA A 2 4.71 31.72 -3.58
C ALA A 2 5.14 30.75 -4.68
N SER A 3 6.25 30.03 -4.46
CA SER A 3 6.57 28.85 -5.26
C SER A 3 5.47 27.83 -5.01
N SER A 4 4.52 27.74 -5.94
CA SER A 4 3.56 26.66 -6.00
C SER A 4 4.36 25.36 -6.12
N ALA A 5 4.59 24.70 -4.99
CA ALA A 5 5.22 23.40 -4.96
C ALA A 5 4.36 22.48 -5.81
N ASN A 6 4.86 22.14 -7.00
CA ASN A 6 4.26 21.19 -7.92
C ASN A 6 4.30 19.82 -7.22
N SER A 7 3.30 19.61 -6.36
CA SER A 7 3.18 18.45 -5.51
C SER A 7 2.72 17.33 -6.41
N ASN A 8 3.67 16.56 -6.97
CA ASN A 8 3.32 15.37 -7.74
C ASN A 8 2.42 14.50 -6.85
N PRO A 9 1.14 14.27 -7.20
CA PRO A 9 0.21 13.51 -6.37
C PRO A 9 0.47 12.00 -6.48
N VAL A 10 1.17 11.56 -7.53
CA VAL A 10 1.38 10.15 -7.87
C VAL A 10 1.99 9.35 -6.72
N PRO A 11 3.02 9.81 -5.98
CA PRO A 11 3.55 9.06 -4.83
C PRO A 11 2.55 8.86 -3.70
N LYS A 12 1.64 9.82 -3.47
CA LYS A 12 0.59 9.68 -2.45
C LYS A 12 -0.48 8.70 -2.90
N LEU A 13 -0.85 8.74 -4.18
CA LEU A 13 -1.81 7.82 -4.78
C LEU A 13 -1.31 6.38 -4.69
N TYR A 14 -0.07 6.11 -5.09
CA TYR A 14 0.49 4.77 -4.99
C TYR A 14 0.54 4.27 -3.56
N ARG A 15 0.94 5.11 -2.60
CA ARG A 15 0.90 4.73 -1.18
C ARG A 15 -0.52 4.39 -0.72
N SER A 16 -1.52 5.21 -1.05
CA SER A 16 -2.92 4.94 -0.70
C SER A 16 -3.37 3.59 -1.26
N VAL A 17 -3.19 3.38 -2.56
CA VAL A 17 -3.61 2.14 -3.23
C VAL A 17 -2.90 0.92 -2.65
N ILE A 18 -1.60 1.01 -2.35
CA ILE A 18 -0.86 -0.08 -1.72
C ILE A 18 -1.44 -0.38 -0.32
N GLU A 19 -1.68 0.63 0.52
CA GLU A 19 -2.26 0.41 1.86
C GLU A 19 -3.68 -0.17 1.78
N ASP A 20 -4.50 0.34 0.86
CA ASP A 20 -5.88 -0.13 0.65
C ASP A 20 -5.87 -1.61 0.23
N VAL A 21 -5.06 -1.98 -0.76
CA VAL A 21 -4.94 -3.36 -1.25
C VAL A 21 -4.41 -4.29 -0.15
N ILE A 22 -3.38 -3.89 0.60
CA ILE A 22 -2.81 -4.72 1.67
C ILE A 22 -3.84 -4.96 2.79
N ASN A 23 -4.66 -3.97 3.11
CA ASN A 23 -5.72 -4.13 4.11
C ASN A 23 -6.85 -5.04 3.61
N ASP A 24 -7.28 -4.87 2.36
CA ASP A 24 -8.38 -5.62 1.78
C ASP A 24 -8.05 -7.12 1.61
N VAL A 25 -6.79 -7.46 1.31
CA VAL A 25 -6.39 -8.87 1.11
C VAL A 25 -5.92 -9.57 2.38
N ARG A 26 -5.82 -8.88 3.52
CA ARG A 26 -5.35 -9.47 4.78
C ARG A 26 -6.18 -10.67 5.20
N GLU A 27 -7.51 -10.53 5.16
CA GLU A 27 -8.42 -11.63 5.53
C GLU A 27 -8.26 -12.83 4.57
N LEU A 28 -8.05 -12.59 3.28
CA LEU A 28 -7.80 -13.65 2.30
C LEU A 28 -6.51 -14.41 2.61
N PHE A 29 -5.43 -13.72 3.02
CA PHE A 29 -4.20 -14.36 3.45
C PHE A 29 -4.41 -15.25 4.67
N LEU A 30 -5.17 -14.76 5.66
CA LEU A 30 -5.52 -15.54 6.85
C LEU A 30 -6.37 -16.77 6.52
N ASP A 31 -7.35 -16.63 5.63
CA ASP A 31 -8.23 -17.72 5.19
C ASP A 31 -7.46 -18.80 4.41
N GLU A 32 -6.45 -18.40 3.64
CA GLU A 32 -5.54 -19.32 2.95
C GLU A 32 -4.43 -19.88 3.87
N GLY A 33 -4.38 -19.46 5.13
CA GLY A 33 -3.34 -19.87 6.09
C GLY A 33 -1.95 -19.35 5.74
N VAL A 34 -1.87 -18.27 4.95
CA VAL A 34 -0.63 -17.59 4.57
C VAL A 34 -0.17 -16.70 5.72
N ASP A 35 1.13 -16.75 6.01
CA ASP A 35 1.75 -15.95 7.06
C ASP A 35 1.65 -14.45 6.75
N GLU A 36 1.26 -13.64 7.74
CA GLU A 36 1.20 -12.17 7.65
C GLU A 36 2.56 -11.58 7.23
N GLN A 37 3.68 -12.22 7.57
CA GLN A 37 5.00 -11.79 7.11
C GLN A 37 5.09 -11.81 5.56
N ILE A 38 4.44 -12.76 4.89
CA ILE A 38 4.43 -12.81 3.41
C ILE A 38 3.61 -11.65 2.84
N LEU A 39 2.54 -11.23 3.52
CA LEU A 39 1.78 -10.03 3.15
C LEU A 39 2.62 -8.75 3.31
N GLN A 40 3.42 -8.66 4.38
CA GLN A 40 4.34 -7.54 4.59
C GLN A 40 5.50 -7.53 3.59
N ASP A 41 5.98 -8.70 3.19
CA ASP A 41 6.97 -8.82 2.13
C ASP A 41 6.38 -8.34 0.80
N LEU A 42 5.15 -8.72 0.45
CA LEU A 42 4.43 -8.25 -0.74
C LEU A 42 4.31 -6.71 -0.80
N LYS A 43 4.10 -6.06 0.35
CA LYS A 43 4.06 -4.58 0.46
C LYS A 43 5.42 -3.92 0.15
N THR A 44 6.51 -4.65 0.39
CA THR A 44 7.89 -4.12 0.34
C THR A 44 8.59 -4.44 -0.99
N VAL A 45 8.08 -5.42 -1.76
CA VAL A 45 8.51 -5.75 -3.13
C VAL A 45 8.23 -4.59 -4.10
#